data_AF-A0A645GUE8-F1
#
_entry.id   AF-A0A645GUE8-F1
#
_cell.length_a   1.000
_cell.length_b   1.000
_cell.length_c   1.000
_cell.angle_alpha   90.00
_cell.angle_beta   90.00
_cell.angle_gamma   90.00
#
_symmetry.space_group_name_H-M   'P 1'
#
loop_
_entity.id
_entity.type
_entity.pdbx_description
1 polymer ?
#
loop_
_entity_poly.entity_id
_entity_poly.type
_entity_poly.pdbx_seq_one_letter_code
_entity_poly.pdbx_strand_id
1 'polypeptide(L)'
;MLEKLNNLSFYTQQGPKSLGREWVEEVVIPEIDSFNLPLKDTLATFCEHVACQITGHIRSGKVLLTGGGAFNKYLVERMRYRAPQCEIIVPDAMTVNFKEALIFAFLGALYVSDIPNCLSSVTGAKYDCIGGAMYKAGKHN
;
A
#
# COMPACT_ATOMS: atom_id res chain seq x y z
N MET A 1 4.00 6.40 22.05
CA MET A 1 3.59 5.47 20.98
C MET A 1 3.99 5.94 19.58
N LEU A 2 3.53 7.10 19.09
CA LEU A 2 3.80 7.55 17.71
C LEU A 2 5.28 7.50 17.29
N GLU A 3 6.16 8.11 18.08
CA GLU A 3 7.60 8.13 17.79
C GLU A 3 8.20 6.73 17.73
N LYS A 4 7.80 5.85 18.67
CA LYS A 4 8.25 4.46 18.72
C LYS A 4 7.86 3.70 17.45
N LEU A 5 6.61 3.84 17.01
CA LEU A 5 6.14 3.23 15.76
C LEU A 5 6.86 3.80 14.53
N ASN A 6 7.09 5.11 14.48
CA ASN A 6 7.80 5.74 13.35
C ASN A 6 9.28 5.31 13.25
N ASN A 7 9.86 4.86 14.36
CA ASN A 7 11.26 4.43 14.43
C ASN A 7 11.47 2.92 14.26
N LEU A 8 10.43 2.16 13.85
CA LEU A 8 10.59 0.75 13.52
C LEU A 8 11.61 0.58 12.37
N SER A 9 12.50 -0.42 12.52
CA SER A 9 13.66 -0.60 11.64
C SER A 9 13.33 -0.79 10.16
N PHE A 10 12.16 -1.34 9.84
CA PHE A 10 11.71 -1.51 8.46
C PHE A 10 11.64 -0.19 7.69
N TYR A 11 11.24 0.90 8.35
CA TYR A 11 10.99 2.18 7.69
C TYR A 11 12.28 2.83 7.17
N THR A 12 13.44 2.55 7.78
CA THR A 12 14.74 3.09 7.35
C THR A 12 15.43 2.26 6.27
N GLN A 13 14.93 1.07 5.95
CA GLN A 13 15.49 0.22 4.90
C GLN A 13 15.31 0.84 3.50
N GLN A 14 16.33 0.71 2.64
CA GLN A 14 16.25 1.12 1.24
C GLN A 14 15.45 0.11 0.42
N GLY A 15 14.81 0.58 -0.65
CA GLY A 15 13.99 -0.26 -1.53
C GLY A 15 14.82 -1.16 -2.46
N PRO A 16 14.18 -2.13 -3.12
CA PRO A 16 12.76 -2.48 -3.03
C PRO A 16 12.43 -3.30 -1.77
N LYS A 17 11.27 -3.05 -1.17
CA LYS A 17 10.83 -3.69 0.09
C LYS A 17 9.31 -3.88 0.11
N SER A 18 8.88 -4.96 0.75
CA SER A 18 7.47 -5.34 0.92
C SER A 18 7.22 -5.83 2.34
N LEU A 19 5.97 -5.71 2.80
CA LEU A 19 5.51 -6.22 4.09
C LEU A 19 4.31 -7.13 3.91
N GLY A 20 4.21 -8.11 4.79
CA GLY A 20 3.05 -8.97 4.97
C GLY A 20 2.33 -8.67 6.29
N ARG A 21 1.21 -9.38 6.48
CA ARG A 21 0.42 -9.31 7.72
C ARG A 21 1.21 -9.81 8.93
N GLU A 22 2.06 -10.80 8.70
CA GLU A 22 2.90 -11.46 9.70
C GLU A 22 3.75 -10.42 10.45
N TRP A 23 4.38 -9.49 9.72
CA TRP A 23 5.17 -8.42 10.33
C TRP A 23 4.32 -7.46 11.18
N VAL A 24 3.08 -7.18 10.75
CA VAL A 24 2.17 -6.33 11.53
C VAL A 24 1.83 -7.00 12.86
N GLU A 25 1.51 -8.30 12.83
CA GLU A 25 1.16 -9.08 14.03
C GLU A 25 2.35 -9.27 14.97
N GLU A 26 3.55 -9.51 14.44
CA GLU A 26 4.75 -9.77 15.24
C GLU A 26 5.42 -8.50 15.78
N VAL A 27 5.31 -7.37 15.07
CA VAL A 27 6.08 -6.16 15.37
C VAL A 27 5.18 -4.99 15.75
N VAL A 28 4.14 -4.70 14.97
CA VAL A 28 3.33 -3.48 15.15
C VAL A 28 2.35 -3.63 16.29
N ILE A 29 1.60 -4.74 16.35
CA ILE A 29 0.57 -4.95 17.38
C ILE A 29 1.19 -4.99 18.79
N PRO A 30 2.28 -5.73 19.07
CA PRO A 30 2.89 -5.72 20.40
C PRO A 30 3.40 -4.35 20.83
N GLU A 31 3.93 -3.57 19.89
CA GLU A 31 4.39 -2.20 20.16
C GLU A 31 3.21 -1.29 20.51
N ILE A 32 2.05 -1.43 19.85
CA ILE A 32 0.83 -0.69 20.21
C ILE A 32 0.35 -1.09 21.61
N ASP A 33 0.23 -2.40 21.87
CA ASP A 33 -0.33 -2.93 23.11
C ASP A 33 0.52 -2.56 24.34
N SER A 34 1.83 -2.40 24.16
CA SER A 34 2.76 -2.01 25.23
C SER A 34 2.44 -0.68 25.91
N PHE A 35 1.74 0.24 25.23
CA PHE A 35 1.40 1.55 25.78
C PHE A 35 0.09 1.57 26.57
N ASN A 36 -0.74 0.52 26.47
CA ASN A 36 -2.02 0.38 27.16
C ASN A 36 -2.91 1.65 27.11
N LEU A 37 -2.98 2.28 25.93
CA LEU A 37 -3.74 3.51 25.71
C LEU A 37 -5.24 3.23 25.48
N PRO A 38 -6.12 4.20 25.77
CA PRO A 38 -7.52 4.12 25.36
C PRO A 38 -7.65 3.90 23.85
N LEU A 39 -8.60 3.07 23.43
CA LEU A 39 -8.79 2.70 22.02
C LEU A 39 -8.84 3.90 21.06
N LYS A 40 -9.51 4.99 21.48
CA LYS A 40 -9.59 6.22 20.68
C LYS A 40 -8.20 6.82 20.40
N ASP A 41 -7.35 6.89 21.42
CA ASP A 41 -6.01 7.46 21.31
C ASP A 41 -5.09 6.51 20.54
N THR A 42 -5.27 5.20 20.72
CA THR A 42 -4.59 4.16 19.94
C THR A 42 -4.89 4.31 18.44
N LEU A 43 -6.18 4.37 18.06
CA LEU A 43 -6.60 4.50 16.67
C LEU A 43 -6.15 5.82 16.05
N ALA A 44 -6.28 6.93 16.79
CA ALA A 44 -5.85 8.24 16.31
C ALA A 44 -4.34 8.27 16.05
N THR A 45 -3.56 7.76 17.00
CA THR A 45 -2.10 7.69 16.89
C THR A 45 -1.66 6.74 15.78
N PHE A 46 -2.32 5.60 15.59
CA PHE A 46 -1.98 4.68 14.52
C PHE A 46 -2.32 5.25 13.14
N CYS A 47 -3.45 5.95 12.99
CA CYS A 47 -3.75 6.69 11.76
C CYS A 47 -2.69 7.76 11.48
N GLU A 48 -2.23 8.48 12.51
CA GLU A 48 -1.15 9.46 12.37
C GLU A 48 0.17 8.80 11.94
N HIS A 49 0.50 7.64 12.52
CA HIS A 49 1.65 6.85 12.12
C HIS A 49 1.59 6.46 10.64
N VAL A 50 0.47 5.89 10.19
CA VAL A 50 0.25 5.51 8.79
C VAL A 50 0.37 6.73 7.87
N ALA A 51 -0.21 7.87 8.24
CA ALA A 51 -0.09 9.11 7.48
C ALA A 51 1.38 9.56 7.37
N CYS A 52 2.13 9.58 8.47
CA CYS A 52 3.57 9.91 8.47
C CYS A 52 4.37 8.99 7.54
N GLN A 53 4.17 7.67 7.64
CA GLN A 53 4.92 6.70 6.84
C GLN A 53 4.61 6.81 5.36
N ILE A 54 3.34 6.98 4.97
CA ILE A 54 2.99 7.12 3.55
C ILE A 54 3.50 8.45 3.00
N THR A 55 3.20 9.56 3.67
CA THR A 55 3.49 10.90 3.14
C THR A 55 4.98 11.23 3.11
N GLY A 56 5.78 10.68 4.03
CA GLY A 56 7.23 10.86 4.05
C GLY A 56 7.95 10.35 2.79
N HIS A 57 7.31 9.48 2.01
CA HIS A 57 7.85 8.94 0.76
C HIS A 57 7.37 9.68 -0.50
N ILE A 58 6.52 10.71 -0.36
CA ILE A 58 5.95 11.43 -1.48
C ILE A 58 6.58 12.83 -1.57
N ARG A 59 7.27 13.11 -2.68
CA ARG A 59 7.95 14.41 -2.88
C ARG A 59 6.96 15.54 -3.16
N SER A 60 6.15 15.42 -4.20
CA SER A 60 5.11 16.39 -4.62
C SER A 60 4.23 15.78 -5.71
N GLY A 61 3.14 16.47 -6.07
CA GLY A 61 2.29 16.11 -7.21
C GLY A 61 0.94 15.55 -6.81
N LYS A 62 0.26 14.89 -7.76
CA LYS A 62 -1.07 14.32 -7.56
C LYS A 62 -0.98 12.89 -7.05
N VAL A 63 -1.71 12.59 -5.97
CA VAL A 63 -1.73 11.28 -5.32
C VAL A 63 -3.16 10.74 -5.35
N LEU A 64 -3.37 9.63 -6.06
CA LEU A 64 -4.66 8.94 -6.12
C LEU A 64 -4.71 7.85 -5.06
N LEU A 65 -5.63 7.97 -4.10
CA LEU A 65 -5.83 6.98 -3.04
C LEU A 65 -6.87 5.94 -3.47
N THR A 66 -6.53 4.66 -3.32
CA THR A 66 -7.40 3.52 -3.65
C THR A 66 -7.37 2.48 -2.51
N GLY A 67 -8.25 1.48 -2.57
CA GLY A 67 -8.42 0.50 -1.49
C GLY A 67 -9.19 1.06 -0.28
N GLY A 68 -9.46 0.19 0.70
CA GLY A 68 -10.33 0.52 1.85
C GLY A 68 -9.87 1.73 2.68
N GLY A 69 -8.55 1.97 2.77
CA GLY A 69 -7.99 3.11 3.48
C GLY A 69 -8.39 4.47 2.91
N ALA A 70 -8.73 4.54 1.61
CA ALA A 70 -9.18 5.78 0.97
C ALA A 70 -10.54 6.28 1.52
N PHE A 71 -11.34 5.40 2.10
CA PHE A 71 -12.61 5.77 2.75
C PHE A 71 -12.45 6.22 4.20
N ASN A 72 -11.28 6.05 4.80
CA ASN A 72 -11.00 6.57 6.14
C ASN A 72 -10.75 8.08 6.06
N LYS A 73 -11.82 8.86 6.26
CA LYS A 73 -11.79 10.32 6.19
C LYS A 73 -10.72 10.94 7.12
N TYR A 74 -10.56 10.39 8.32
CA TYR A 74 -9.56 10.88 9.26
C TYR A 74 -8.15 10.64 8.74
N LEU A 75 -7.84 9.42 8.26
CA LEU A 75 -6.54 9.13 7.66
C LEU A 75 -6.23 10.04 6.47
N VAL A 76 -7.20 10.24 5.56
CA VAL A 76 -7.04 11.14 4.40
C VAL A 76 -6.78 12.58 4.84
N GLU A 77 -7.47 13.06 5.86
CA GLU A 77 -7.22 14.38 6.47
C GLU A 77 -5.79 14.47 7.01
N ARG A 78 -5.34 13.46 7.76
CA ARG A 78 -3.98 13.43 8.32
C ARG A 78 -2.91 13.39 7.22
N MET A 79 -3.13 12.63 6.15
CA MET A 79 -2.24 12.63 4.99
C MET A 79 -2.16 14.01 4.31
N ARG A 80 -3.31 14.70 4.13
CA ARG A 80 -3.34 16.06 3.55
C ARG A 80 -2.60 17.07 4.41
N TYR A 81 -2.78 16.98 5.73
CA TYR A 81 -2.06 17.81 6.69
C TYR A 81 -0.54 17.59 6.62
N ARG A 82 -0.10 16.35 6.46
CA ARG A 82 1.33 15.99 6.45
C ARG A 82 2.02 16.24 5.10
N ALA A 83 1.27 16.20 3.99
CA ALA A 83 1.79 16.46 2.65
C ALA A 83 1.04 17.61 1.96
N PRO A 84 1.13 18.86 2.47
CA PRO A 84 0.48 20.01 1.84
C PRO A 84 1.02 20.31 0.43
N GLN A 85 2.20 19.80 0.09
CA GLN A 85 2.81 19.88 -1.24
C GLN A 85 2.19 18.91 -2.26
N CYS A 86 1.25 18.06 -1.84
CA CYS A 86 0.61 17.04 -2.68
C CYS A 86 -0.88 17.30 -2.82
N GLU A 87 -1.42 17.05 -4.01
CA GLU A 87 -2.86 17.02 -4.25
C GLU A 87 -3.38 15.59 -3.97
N ILE A 88 -3.88 15.35 -2.76
CA ILE A 88 -4.41 14.04 -2.36
C ILE A 88 -5.88 13.91 -2.78
N ILE A 89 -6.10 13.04 -3.76
CA ILE A 89 -7.36 12.82 -4.45
C ILE A 89 -7.88 11.42 -4.10
N VAL A 90 -9.13 11.35 -3.66
CA VAL A 90 -9.88 10.10 -3.56
C VAL A 90 -10.76 10.02 -4.83
N PRO A 91 -10.51 9.08 -5.75
CA PRO A 91 -11.31 8.90 -6.95
C PRO A 91 -12.74 8.42 -6.65
N ASP A 92 -13.52 8.17 -7.70
CA ASP A 92 -14.83 7.55 -7.56
C ASP A 92 -14.76 6.14 -6.92
N ALA A 93 -15.86 5.72 -6.32
CA ALA A 93 -15.92 4.46 -5.57
C ALA A 93 -15.63 3.21 -6.41
N MET A 94 -15.91 3.24 -7.72
CA MET A 94 -15.61 2.11 -8.59
C MET A 94 -14.10 1.98 -8.77
N THR A 95 -13.41 3.09 -9.07
CA THR A 95 -11.96 3.13 -9.14
C THR A 95 -11.30 2.72 -7.82
N VAL A 96 -11.78 3.24 -6.69
CA VAL A 96 -11.22 2.92 -5.36
C VAL A 96 -11.32 1.42 -5.06
N ASN A 97 -12.46 0.79 -5.33
CA ASN A 97 -12.72 -0.60 -4.97
C ASN A 97 -12.15 -1.62 -5.96
N PHE A 98 -12.09 -1.29 -7.25
CA PHE A 98 -11.80 -2.27 -8.30
C PHE A 98 -10.44 -2.13 -8.97
N LYS A 99 -9.63 -1.13 -8.58
CA LYS A 99 -8.28 -0.95 -9.15
C LYS A 99 -7.47 -2.25 -9.16
N GLU A 100 -7.47 -3.02 -8.07
CA GLU A 100 -6.67 -4.25 -7.99
C GLU A 100 -7.17 -5.33 -8.95
N ALA A 101 -8.48 -5.55 -9.04
CA ALA A 101 -9.07 -6.48 -10.00
C ALA A 101 -8.75 -6.09 -11.46
N LEU A 102 -8.82 -4.80 -11.78
CA LEU A 102 -8.44 -4.28 -13.09
C LEU A 102 -6.96 -4.51 -13.38
N ILE A 103 -6.08 -4.30 -12.39
CA ILE A 103 -4.65 -4.57 -12.54
C ILE A 103 -4.39 -6.06 -12.78
N PHE A 104 -5.05 -6.99 -12.07
CA PHE A 104 -4.90 -8.42 -12.34
C PHE A 104 -5.36 -8.80 -13.76
N ALA A 105 -6.49 -8.25 -14.22
CA ALA A 105 -6.94 -8.45 -15.60
C ALA A 105 -5.92 -7.91 -16.61
N PHE A 106 -5.34 -6.73 -16.35
CA PHE A 106 -4.32 -6.12 -17.19
C PHE A 106 -3.02 -6.95 -17.22
N LEU A 107 -2.56 -7.46 -16.07
CA LEU A 107 -1.39 -8.35 -16.01
C LEU A 107 -1.60 -9.61 -16.87
N GLY A 108 -2.81 -10.17 -16.86
CA GLY A 108 -3.19 -11.29 -17.74
C GLY A 108 -3.20 -10.90 -19.23
N ALA A 109 -3.71 -9.73 -19.58
CA ALA A 109 -3.70 -9.21 -20.95
C ALA A 109 -2.27 -9.00 -21.48
N LEU A 110 -1.37 -8.49 -20.65
CA LEU A 110 0.05 -8.36 -20.98
C LEU A 110 0.72 -9.73 -21.15
N TYR A 111 0.41 -10.68 -20.26
CA TYR A 111 0.93 -12.06 -20.35
C TYR A 111 0.57 -12.73 -21.67
N VAL A 112 -0.70 -12.66 -22.11
CA VAL A 112 -1.13 -13.27 -23.39
C VAL A 112 -0.61 -12.55 -24.63
N SER A 113 -0.09 -11.33 -24.46
CA SER A 113 0.48 -10.51 -25.53
C SER A 113 2.01 -10.59 -25.57
N ASP A 114 2.63 -11.44 -24.75
CA ASP A 114 4.08 -11.56 -24.59
C ASP A 114 4.77 -10.22 -24.19
N ILE A 115 4.09 -9.39 -23.41
CA ILE A 115 4.61 -8.09 -22.91
C ILE A 115 5.01 -8.23 -21.44
N PRO A 116 6.21 -7.77 -21.02
CA PRO A 116 6.61 -7.76 -19.62
C PRO A 116 5.58 -7.05 -18.73
N ASN A 117 5.17 -7.72 -17.66
CA ASN A 117 4.15 -7.23 -16.72
C ASN A 117 4.70 -7.08 -15.29
N CYS A 118 5.95 -7.49 -15.07
CA CYS A 118 6.69 -7.33 -13.84
C CYS A 118 8.01 -6.61 -14.16
N LEU A 119 8.17 -5.40 -13.63
CA LEU A 119 9.31 -4.54 -13.90
C LEU A 119 10.40 -4.72 -12.85
N SER A 120 11.63 -4.97 -13.31
CA SER A 120 12.84 -5.04 -12.48
C SER A 120 13.08 -3.76 -11.68
N SER A 121 12.76 -2.60 -12.27
CA SER A 121 12.90 -1.29 -11.63
C SER A 121 12.04 -1.10 -10.39
N VAL A 122 10.97 -1.90 -10.23
CA VAL A 122 10.06 -1.84 -9.08
C VAL A 122 10.35 -2.96 -8.09
N THR A 123 10.64 -4.16 -8.59
CA THR A 123 10.76 -5.38 -7.76
C THR A 123 12.17 -5.69 -7.30
N GLY A 124 13.19 -5.15 -7.97
CA GLY A 124 14.60 -5.52 -7.76
C GLY A 124 15.01 -6.82 -8.44
N ALA A 125 14.14 -7.39 -9.29
CA ALA A 125 14.51 -8.52 -10.14
C ALA A 125 15.66 -8.13 -11.09
N LYS A 126 16.43 -9.13 -11.55
CA LYS A 126 17.57 -8.89 -12.45
C LYS A 126 17.15 -8.37 -13.83
N TYR A 127 15.95 -8.73 -14.28
CA TYR A 127 15.39 -8.39 -15.58
C TYR A 127 13.88 -8.20 -15.46
N ASP A 128 13.29 -7.44 -16.39
CA ASP A 128 11.84 -7.42 -16.57
C ASP A 128 11.37 -8.82 -17.01
N CYS A 129 10.18 -9.23 -16.56
CA CYS A 129 9.66 -10.54 -16.89
C CYS A 129 8.16 -10.54 -17.19
N ILE A 130 7.76 -11.56 -17.93
CA ILE A 130 6.36 -11.91 -18.17
C ILE A 130 5.96 -12.90 -17.07
N GLY A 131 5.37 -12.37 -16.00
CA GLY A 131 4.93 -13.16 -14.85
C GLY A 131 3.52 -13.72 -15.04
N GLY A 132 3.28 -14.92 -14.51
CA GLY A 132 1.98 -15.58 -14.56
C GLY A 132 2.05 -17.00 -15.13
N ALA A 133 0.92 -17.70 -15.12
CA ALA A 133 0.77 -19.03 -15.69
C ALA A 133 -0.61 -19.18 -16.33
N MET A 134 -0.67 -19.75 -17.53
CA MET A 134 -1.92 -20.02 -18.24
C MET A 134 -2.42 -21.42 -17.95
N TYR A 135 -3.61 -21.51 -17.35
CA TYR A 135 -4.33 -22.76 -17.14
C TYR A 135 -5.50 -22.83 -18.12
N LYS A 136 -5.50 -23.84 -18.98
CA LYS A 136 -6.55 -24.01 -19.99
C LYS A 136 -7.83 -24.52 -19.34
N ALA A 137 -8.96 -23.88 -19.63
CA ALA A 137 -10.26 -24.41 -19.25
C ALA A 137 -10.53 -25.74 -20.00
N GLY A 138 -11.13 -26.70 -19.32
CA GLY A 138 -11.65 -27.90 -19.97
C GLY A 138 -12.78 -27.54 -20.94
N LYS A 139 -12.88 -28.23 -22.07
CA LYS A 139 -14.08 -28.14 -22.91
C LYS A 139 -15.23 -28.84 -22.17
N HIS A 140 -16.32 -28.13 -21.91
CA HIS A 140 -17.60 -28.80 -21.70
C HIS A 140 -18.02 -29.36 -23.06
N ASN A 141 -18.02 -30.68 -23.20
CA ASN A 141 -18.62 -31.38 -24.33
C ASN A 141 -20.15 -31.32 -24.22
#